data_AF-A0A2K3P1S0-F1
#
_entry.id   AF-A0A2K3P1S0-F1
#
_cell.length_a   1.000
_cell.length_b   1.000
_cell.length_c   1.000
_cell.angle_alpha   90.00
_cell.angle_beta   90.00
_cell.angle_gamma   90.00
#
_symmetry.space_group_name_H-M   'P 1'
#
loop_
_entity.id
_entity.type
_entity.pdbx_description
1 polymer ?
#
loop_
_entity_poly.entity_id
_entity_poly.type
_entity_poly.pdbx_seq_one_letter_code
_entity_poly.pdbx_strand_id
1 'polypeptide(L)'
;MKSPINLEFLRTTHALKIGAFFFISITFFYLGKHWSDGYQQLIFFTQDSDSDPNSNHEVSISPNFNKSFNVSSLIDHNDVEKVPEKTLTQPSPATQPPPETQPPPPPPAVDDSVEKFGIVNENGTMSEEFEVGSFDPEMVDDWVNETQVEKEGSESVTKFVIKKFGLCSRDMSEYIPCLDNVEAIKKLPSTEKGERFERHCPEEGKRLNLNCLVPAPKGYRAPIPWPKSRDEVWFSNVPHTRLVEDKGGQNWISRDKNKFKFPGGGTQFIHGANEYLDHIAKMIPEITFGQHIRVALDVGCGVASFGAYLLQRNVVTLSVAPKDVHENQIQFALERGVPAMVAAFATRRLLYPSQAFDLIHCSRCRINWTRDDGILLLEVNRMLRAGGYFVWAAQPVYKHEEVLEEQWEEMLNLTTRLCWKFLKKDGYIAVWQKPFDNSCYLNREAGTKPPLCDPSDDPDNVWYCFQAF
;
A
#
# COMPACT_ATOMS: atom_id res chain seq x y z
N MET A 1 59.46 -33.91 -63.92
CA MET A 1 59.03 -34.78 -62.80
C MET A 1 59.21 -34.00 -61.51
N LYS A 2 58.12 -33.66 -60.81
CA LYS A 2 57.97 -33.66 -59.34
C LYS A 2 56.70 -32.89 -58.92
N SER A 3 55.70 -33.66 -58.55
CA SER A 3 54.85 -33.46 -57.36
C SER A 3 55.27 -34.58 -56.38
N PRO A 4 55.08 -34.50 -55.03
CA PRO A 4 53.76 -34.35 -54.41
C PRO A 4 53.69 -33.43 -53.15
N ILE A 5 52.49 -32.85 -52.98
CA ILE A 5 51.63 -32.86 -51.78
C ILE A 5 52.31 -32.70 -50.40
N ASN A 6 51.91 -31.66 -49.66
CA ASN A 6 51.56 -31.87 -48.24
C ASN A 6 50.40 -30.97 -47.80
N LEU A 7 49.48 -31.62 -47.10
CA LEU A 7 48.22 -31.15 -46.53
C LEU A 7 48.48 -30.71 -45.07
N GLU A 8 47.59 -29.86 -44.55
CA GLU A 8 47.43 -29.51 -43.12
C GLU A 8 48.42 -28.50 -42.48
N PHE A 9 47.89 -27.34 -42.05
CA PHE A 9 47.97 -26.89 -40.65
C PHE A 9 47.18 -25.58 -40.33
N LEU A 10 46.63 -24.86 -41.31
CA LEU A 10 46.13 -23.49 -41.09
C LEU A 10 44.60 -23.29 -41.22
N ARG A 11 43.77 -24.27 -40.80
CA ARG A 11 42.29 -24.14 -40.89
C ARG A 11 41.51 -24.59 -39.65
N THR A 12 42.09 -24.52 -38.45
CA THR A 12 41.55 -25.21 -37.26
C THR A 12 41.54 -24.36 -35.99
N THR A 13 40.92 -23.17 -36.05
CA THR A 13 40.48 -22.50 -34.80
C THR A 13 39.21 -21.67 -34.98
N HIS A 14 39.06 -20.95 -36.08
CA HIS A 14 37.85 -20.17 -36.35
C HIS A 14 36.68 -21.03 -36.86
N ALA A 15 36.94 -21.97 -37.77
CA ALA A 15 35.91 -22.90 -38.25
C ALA A 15 35.36 -23.79 -37.14
N LEU A 16 36.22 -24.22 -36.21
CA LEU A 16 35.82 -24.98 -35.02
C LEU A 16 34.95 -24.15 -34.06
N LYS A 17 35.29 -22.87 -33.83
CA LYS A 17 34.47 -21.97 -33.00
C LYS A 17 33.10 -21.70 -33.61
N ILE A 18 33.04 -21.46 -34.92
CA ILE A 18 31.77 -21.24 -35.62
C ILE A 18 30.92 -22.52 -35.61
N GLY A 19 31.54 -23.69 -35.84
CA GLY A 19 30.87 -24.97 -35.74
C GLY A 19 30.30 -25.24 -34.35
N ALA A 20 31.04 -24.91 -33.28
CA ALA A 20 30.59 -25.07 -31.90
C ALA A 20 29.38 -24.17 -31.57
N PHE A 21 29.41 -22.90 -31.98
CA PHE A 21 28.28 -22.00 -31.78
C PHE A 21 27.03 -22.45 -32.55
N PHE A 22 27.19 -22.94 -33.78
CA PHE A 22 26.07 -23.43 -34.57
C PHE A 22 25.44 -24.69 -33.96
N PHE A 23 26.27 -25.60 -33.43
CA PHE A 23 25.78 -26.79 -32.73
C PHE A 23 25.01 -26.44 -31.45
N ILE A 24 25.54 -25.52 -30.63
CA ILE A 24 24.89 -25.07 -29.40
C ILE A 24 23.51 -24.45 -29.70
N SER A 25 23.41 -23.61 -30.73
CA SER A 25 22.14 -22.98 -31.12
C SER A 25 21.11 -24.00 -31.60
N ILE A 26 21.51 -25.02 -32.37
CA ILE A 26 20.61 -26.10 -32.81
C ILE A 26 20.15 -26.93 -31.61
N THR A 27 21.04 -27.24 -30.67
CA THR A 27 20.70 -28.00 -29.47
C THR A 27 19.67 -27.25 -28.61
N PHE A 28 19.84 -25.95 -28.39
CA PHE A 28 18.84 -25.15 -27.65
C PHE A 28 17.51 -25.04 -28.40
N PHE A 29 17.52 -24.91 -29.72
CA PHE A 29 16.29 -24.87 -30.52
C PHE A 29 15.54 -26.22 -30.48
N TYR A 30 16.27 -27.34 -30.52
CA TYR A 30 15.69 -28.68 -30.47
C TYR A 30 15.16 -29.03 -29.07
N LEU A 31 15.86 -28.64 -28.00
CA LEU A 31 15.39 -28.78 -26.62
C LEU A 31 14.19 -27.87 -26.32
N GLY A 32 14.17 -26.64 -26.83
CA GLY A 32 13.03 -25.74 -26.68
C GLY A 32 11.78 -26.24 -27.41
N LYS A 33 11.93 -26.89 -28.56
CA LYS A 33 10.81 -27.44 -29.33
C LYS A 33 10.21 -28.70 -28.70
N HIS A 34 11.02 -29.54 -28.04
CA HIS A 34 10.53 -30.76 -27.37
C HIS A 34 9.93 -30.53 -25.98
N TRP A 35 9.98 -29.32 -25.44
CA TRP A 35 9.35 -28.95 -24.16
C TRP A 35 8.00 -28.24 -24.30
N SER A 36 7.48 -28.12 -25.53
CA SER A 36 6.21 -27.44 -25.81
C SER A 36 4.99 -28.37 -25.95
N ASP A 37 5.17 -29.71 -25.97
CA ASP A 37 4.10 -30.66 -26.28
C ASP A 37 3.55 -31.37 -25.04
N GLY A 38 3.09 -30.59 -24.06
CA GLY A 38 2.53 -31.08 -22.80
C GLY A 38 1.20 -30.44 -22.40
N TYR A 39 0.41 -29.94 -23.35
CA TYR A 39 -0.98 -29.52 -23.08
C TYR A 39 -1.88 -30.76 -22.97
N GLN A 40 -2.31 -31.11 -21.76
CA GLN A 40 -3.54 -31.88 -21.60
C GLN A 40 -4.73 -30.93 -21.52
N GLN A 41 -5.64 -31.18 -22.45
CA GLN A 41 -6.91 -30.55 -22.73
C GLN A 41 -7.82 -30.59 -21.49
N LEU A 42 -8.29 -29.41 -21.06
CA LEU A 42 -9.31 -29.25 -20.02
C LEU A 42 -10.63 -29.88 -20.48
N ILE A 43 -11.12 -30.87 -19.73
CA ILE A 43 -12.49 -31.37 -19.83
C ILE A 43 -13.36 -30.44 -18.97
N PHE A 44 -14.36 -29.84 -19.62
CA PHE A 44 -15.39 -29.01 -18.99
C PHE A 44 -16.22 -29.82 -18.00
N PHE A 45 -16.41 -29.28 -16.79
CA PHE A 45 -17.57 -29.58 -15.97
C PHE A 45 -18.48 -28.36 -15.96
N THR A 46 -19.55 -28.46 -16.73
CA THR A 46 -20.82 -27.76 -16.52
C THR A 46 -21.53 -28.45 -15.35
N GLN A 47 -22.17 -27.71 -14.43
CA GLN A 47 -23.62 -27.85 -14.14
C GLN A 47 -24.09 -26.91 -12.99
N ASP A 48 -25.15 -26.18 -13.33
CA ASP A 48 -26.26 -25.57 -12.56
C ASP A 48 -26.13 -25.21 -11.08
N SER A 49 -26.56 -23.97 -10.78
CA SER A 49 -27.61 -23.78 -9.78
C SER A 49 -28.51 -22.60 -10.16
N ASP A 50 -29.82 -22.83 -10.01
CA ASP A 50 -30.95 -21.96 -10.30
C ASP A 50 -30.78 -20.52 -9.79
N SER A 51 -31.18 -19.56 -10.63
CA SER A 51 -31.36 -18.16 -10.23
C SER A 51 -32.82 -17.92 -9.88
N ASP A 52 -33.06 -17.46 -8.66
CA ASP A 52 -34.34 -16.89 -8.22
C ASP A 52 -34.53 -15.51 -8.90
N PRO A 53 -35.59 -15.27 -9.68
CA PRO A 53 -35.73 -14.07 -10.51
C PRO A 53 -36.10 -12.79 -9.74
N ASN A 54 -36.04 -12.79 -8.41
CA ASN A 54 -36.55 -11.70 -7.58
C ASN A 54 -35.57 -11.11 -6.54
N SER A 55 -34.25 -11.31 -6.72
CA SER A 55 -33.28 -10.56 -5.90
C SER A 55 -33.21 -9.12 -6.39
N ASN A 56 -33.84 -8.21 -5.63
CA ASN A 56 -33.63 -6.78 -5.76
C ASN A 56 -32.13 -6.51 -5.60
N HIS A 57 -31.51 -6.01 -6.66
CA HIS A 57 -30.12 -5.57 -6.66
C HIS A 57 -29.98 -4.33 -5.76
N GLU A 58 -29.85 -4.53 -4.45
CA GLU A 58 -29.50 -3.47 -3.52
C GLU A 58 -27.99 -3.21 -3.53
N VAL A 59 -27.66 -1.95 -3.72
CA VAL A 59 -26.30 -1.42 -3.81
C VAL A 59 -25.72 -1.25 -2.41
N SER A 60 -24.48 -1.65 -2.21
CA SER A 60 -23.73 -1.29 -0.99
C SER A 60 -23.43 0.21 -1.00
N ILE A 61 -24.31 0.95 -0.35
CA ILE A 61 -24.08 2.34 0.02
C ILE A 61 -23.17 2.32 1.25
N SER A 62 -22.07 3.10 1.22
CA SER A 62 -21.20 3.22 2.38
C SER A 62 -22.03 3.56 3.63
N PRO A 63 -21.81 2.92 4.79
CA PRO A 63 -22.45 3.30 6.05
C PRO A 63 -22.21 4.76 6.45
N ASN A 64 -21.26 5.43 5.79
CA ASN A 64 -20.89 6.82 5.99
C ASN A 64 -21.38 7.77 4.88
N PHE A 65 -22.16 7.29 3.90
CA PHE A 65 -22.65 8.09 2.77
C PHE A 65 -23.42 9.35 3.22
N ASN A 66 -24.15 9.25 4.33
CA ASN A 66 -24.91 10.37 4.92
C ASN A 66 -24.22 11.01 6.14
N LYS A 67 -22.96 10.66 6.44
CA LYS A 67 -22.23 11.24 7.57
C LYS A 67 -21.38 12.41 7.09
N SER A 68 -21.75 13.62 7.49
CA SER A 68 -20.90 14.80 7.36
C SER A 68 -19.89 14.83 8.51
N PHE A 69 -18.60 14.91 8.18
CA PHE A 69 -17.55 15.11 9.17
C PHE A 69 -17.27 16.60 9.28
N ASN A 70 -17.58 17.20 10.44
CA ASN A 70 -17.24 18.59 10.70
C ASN A 70 -15.75 18.68 11.06
N VAL A 71 -14.91 18.96 10.06
CA VAL A 71 -13.46 19.07 10.23
C VAL A 71 -13.09 20.23 11.19
N SER A 72 -13.97 21.20 11.40
CA SER A 72 -13.73 22.31 12.33
C SER A 72 -13.69 21.91 13.81
N SER A 73 -14.17 20.71 14.18
CA SER A 73 -14.04 20.19 15.56
C SER A 73 -12.72 19.46 15.82
N LEU A 74 -11.89 19.25 14.79
CA LEU A 74 -10.57 18.62 14.89
C LEU A 74 -9.42 19.64 14.88
N ILE A 75 -9.74 20.92 14.71
CA ILE A 75 -8.79 22.01 14.73
C ILE A 75 -8.96 22.70 16.09
N ASP A 76 -8.06 22.40 17.01
CA ASP A 76 -7.92 23.16 18.25
C ASP A 76 -7.63 24.63 17.88
N HIS A 77 -8.62 25.50 18.04
CA HIS A 77 -8.43 26.94 17.95
C HIS A 77 -7.81 27.46 19.26
N ASN A 78 -6.57 27.09 19.51
CA ASN A 78 -5.73 27.78 20.49
C ASN A 78 -4.43 28.18 19.82
N ASP A 79 -4.53 29.10 18.87
CA ASP A 79 -3.58 30.18 18.67
C ASP A 79 -4.18 31.18 17.68
N VAL A 80 -4.63 32.33 18.19
CA VAL A 80 -4.43 33.70 17.66
C VAL A 80 -5.40 34.66 18.35
N GLU A 81 -4.79 35.62 19.06
CA GLU A 81 -5.20 36.99 19.44
C GLU A 81 -6.68 37.45 19.41
N LYS A 82 -7.05 38.05 20.55
CA LYS A 82 -8.28 38.78 20.91
C LYS A 82 -8.61 39.97 19.98
N VAL A 83 -9.92 40.29 19.85
CA VAL A 83 -10.60 41.61 20.02
C VAL A 83 -12.09 41.52 19.53
N PRO A 84 -13.07 42.30 20.07
CA PRO A 84 -14.32 41.75 20.60
C PRO A 84 -15.66 42.02 19.86
N GLU A 85 -16.57 41.09 20.15
CA GLU A 85 -18.04 41.08 20.33
C GLU A 85 -18.92 42.33 20.07
N LYS A 86 -20.06 42.13 19.39
CA LYS A 86 -21.33 42.85 19.64
C LYS A 86 -22.57 41.99 19.35
N THR A 87 -23.52 42.14 20.25
CA THR A 87 -24.75 41.39 20.60
C THR A 87 -25.94 41.63 19.64
N LEU A 88 -26.92 40.69 19.58
CA LEU A 88 -28.38 40.95 19.80
C LEU A 88 -29.32 39.74 19.49
N THR A 89 -29.92 39.20 20.56
CA THR A 89 -31.36 38.85 20.79
C THR A 89 -32.21 37.96 19.85
N GLN A 90 -32.81 36.94 20.49
CA GLN A 90 -34.00 36.10 20.18
C GLN A 90 -35.35 36.90 20.27
N PRO A 91 -36.58 36.38 19.94
CA PRO A 91 -37.15 35.06 20.35
C PRO A 91 -38.15 34.33 19.40
N SER A 92 -38.59 33.13 19.84
CA SER A 92 -39.50 32.11 19.24
C SER A 92 -41.01 32.49 19.19
N PRO A 93 -41.92 31.59 18.71
CA PRO A 93 -42.65 30.75 19.68
C PRO A 93 -43.05 29.30 19.27
N ALA A 94 -43.42 28.59 20.33
CA ALA A 94 -43.82 27.20 20.61
C ALA A 94 -44.92 26.49 19.78
N THR A 95 -44.87 25.13 19.81
CA THR A 95 -46.04 24.21 19.80
C THR A 95 -45.76 22.98 20.72
N GLN A 96 -46.81 22.48 21.36
CA GLN A 96 -46.89 21.53 22.51
C GLN A 96 -46.59 20.04 22.20
N PRO A 97 -46.35 19.19 23.25
CA PRO A 97 -46.03 17.75 23.10
C PRO A 97 -47.24 16.79 23.31
N PRO A 98 -47.20 15.54 22.78
CA PRO A 98 -48.11 14.43 23.15
C PRO A 98 -47.50 13.51 24.25
N PRO A 99 -48.30 12.55 24.81
CA PRO A 99 -48.21 12.11 26.20
C PRO A 99 -47.29 10.91 26.49
N GLU A 100 -46.99 10.78 27.79
CA GLU A 100 -46.14 9.78 28.46
C GLU A 100 -46.54 8.32 28.21
N THR A 101 -45.55 7.50 27.82
CA THR A 101 -45.53 6.05 28.00
C THR A 101 -44.45 5.68 29.02
N GLN A 102 -44.80 4.78 29.94
CA GLN A 102 -43.96 4.35 31.06
C GLN A 102 -42.63 3.72 30.60
N PRO A 103 -41.52 3.92 31.34
CA PRO A 103 -40.26 3.26 31.03
C PRO A 103 -40.29 1.76 31.40
N PRO A 104 -39.63 0.88 30.63
CA PRO A 104 -39.46 -0.53 31.00
C PRO A 104 -38.50 -0.67 32.20
N PRO A 105 -38.53 -1.81 32.92
CA PRO A 105 -37.68 -2.02 34.10
C PRO A 105 -36.20 -2.07 33.72
N PRO A 106 -35.29 -1.70 34.64
CA PRO A 106 -33.85 -1.70 34.35
C PRO A 106 -33.34 -3.14 34.12
N PRO A 107 -32.35 -3.32 33.22
CA PRO A 107 -31.68 -4.62 33.05
C PRO A 107 -30.92 -5.02 34.32
N PRO A 108 -30.70 -6.33 34.55
CA PRO A 108 -30.02 -6.82 35.74
C PRO A 108 -28.57 -6.29 35.79
N ALA A 109 -28.10 -6.01 37.01
CA ALA A 109 -26.75 -5.53 37.28
C ALA A 109 -25.71 -6.45 36.64
N VAL A 110 -24.91 -5.87 35.75
CA VAL A 110 -23.74 -6.52 35.16
C VAL A 110 -22.60 -6.37 36.14
N ASP A 111 -21.88 -7.47 36.35
CA ASP A 111 -20.72 -7.61 37.22
C ASP A 111 -19.62 -6.59 36.86
N ASP A 112 -19.22 -5.73 37.80
CA ASP A 112 -18.24 -4.63 37.66
C ASP A 112 -16.79 -5.12 37.45
N SER A 113 -16.57 -6.39 37.09
CA SER A 113 -15.24 -7.00 37.10
C SER A 113 -14.52 -7.00 35.75
N VAL A 114 -14.93 -6.19 34.78
CA VAL A 114 -14.21 -6.06 33.50
C VAL A 114 -13.78 -4.61 33.28
N GLU A 115 -12.62 -4.24 33.83
CA GLU A 115 -11.92 -3.02 33.43
C GLU A 115 -11.53 -3.11 31.96
N LYS A 116 -12.30 -2.44 31.13
CA LYS A 116 -12.11 -2.37 29.68
C LYS A 116 -11.03 -1.33 29.39
N PHE A 117 -9.80 -1.79 29.16
CA PHE A 117 -8.72 -0.92 28.67
C PHE A 117 -8.96 -0.57 27.20
N GLY A 118 -9.52 0.60 26.94
CA GLY A 118 -9.76 1.12 25.60
C GLY A 118 -10.13 2.61 25.62
N ILE A 119 -9.68 3.34 24.59
CA ILE A 119 -9.85 4.80 24.45
C ILE A 119 -11.29 5.15 23.99
N VAL A 120 -12.13 4.16 23.70
CA VAL A 120 -13.47 4.35 23.15
C VAL A 120 -14.51 3.79 24.13
N ASN A 121 -15.44 4.63 24.55
CA ASN A 121 -16.51 4.26 25.47
C ASN A 121 -17.58 3.38 24.80
N GLU A 122 -18.55 2.90 25.57
CA GLU A 122 -19.60 1.98 25.09
C GLU A 122 -20.46 2.55 23.96
N ASN A 123 -20.49 3.88 23.80
CA ASN A 123 -21.21 4.58 22.74
C ASN A 123 -20.37 4.78 21.46
N GLY A 124 -19.17 4.21 21.38
CA GLY A 124 -18.30 4.35 20.21
C GLY A 124 -17.64 5.72 20.08
N THR A 125 -17.69 6.55 21.13
CA THR A 125 -17.06 7.88 21.19
C THR A 125 -15.74 7.82 21.97
N MET A 126 -14.77 8.64 21.58
CA MET A 126 -13.50 8.76 22.30
C MET A 126 -13.78 9.26 23.72
N SER A 127 -13.26 8.54 24.73
CA SER A 127 -13.35 8.96 26.13
C SER A 127 -12.37 10.11 26.36
N GLU A 128 -12.84 11.22 26.95
CA GLU A 128 -11.96 12.31 27.42
C GLU A 128 -11.31 11.99 28.77
N GLU A 129 -11.84 11.01 29.50
CA GLU A 129 -11.27 10.48 30.72
C GLU A 129 -10.51 9.19 30.39
N PHE A 130 -9.18 9.30 30.33
CA PHE A 130 -8.28 8.15 30.32
C PHE A 130 -7.13 8.42 31.29
N GLU A 131 -6.90 7.50 32.21
CA GLU A 131 -5.71 7.56 33.07
C GLU A 131 -4.50 7.11 32.25
N VAL A 132 -3.67 8.07 31.84
CA VAL A 132 -2.29 7.74 31.44
C VAL A 132 -1.54 7.44 32.73
N GLY A 133 -1.28 6.16 32.98
CA GLY A 133 -0.40 5.75 34.07
C GLY A 133 0.87 6.59 34.05
N SER A 134 1.32 7.04 35.23
CA SER A 134 2.46 7.94 35.39
C SER A 134 3.69 7.42 34.65
N PHE A 135 4.13 8.15 33.63
CA PHE A 135 5.35 7.86 32.89
C PHE A 135 6.55 8.36 33.69
N ASP A 136 7.35 7.45 34.23
CA ASP A 136 8.62 7.77 34.89
C ASP A 136 9.73 7.91 33.83
N PRO A 137 10.28 9.13 33.62
CA PRO A 137 11.34 9.36 32.63
C PRO A 137 12.67 8.68 32.99
N GLU A 138 12.90 8.32 34.26
CA GLU A 138 14.13 7.66 34.71
C GLU A 138 14.15 6.15 34.41
N MET A 139 13.01 5.55 34.05
CA MET A 139 12.91 4.14 33.66
C MET A 139 13.54 3.81 32.28
N VAL A 140 13.98 4.82 31.52
CA VAL A 140 14.56 4.64 30.18
C VAL A 140 16.05 4.31 30.23
N ASP A 141 16.77 4.69 31.30
CA ASP A 141 18.23 4.53 31.37
C ASP A 141 18.70 3.21 32.02
N ASP A 142 17.86 2.53 32.82
CA ASP A 142 18.23 1.27 33.52
C ASP A 142 17.51 0.02 32.94
N TRP A 143 17.72 -0.23 31.64
CA TRP A 143 17.16 -1.40 30.92
C TRP A 143 17.97 -2.71 31.07
N VAL A 144 18.88 -2.79 32.03
CA VAL A 144 19.76 -3.96 32.19
C VAL A 144 19.85 -4.37 33.66
N ASN A 145 18.89 -5.20 34.10
CA ASN A 145 19.09 -6.45 34.84
C ASN A 145 17.83 -6.87 35.60
N GLU A 146 17.64 -8.19 35.69
CA GLU A 146 16.51 -8.88 36.29
C GLU A 146 16.29 -8.50 37.76
N THR A 147 15.03 -8.40 38.15
CA THR A 147 14.63 -8.48 39.56
C THR A 147 13.38 -9.36 39.65
N GLN A 148 13.57 -10.61 40.06
CA GLN A 148 12.50 -11.44 40.62
C GLN A 148 12.36 -11.09 42.10
N VAL A 149 11.13 -10.91 42.63
CA VAL A 149 10.82 -11.30 44.03
C VAL A 149 9.33 -11.67 44.19
N GLU A 150 9.17 -12.64 45.09
CA GLU A 150 8.04 -13.38 45.64
C GLU A 150 6.82 -12.58 46.16
N LYS A 151 5.71 -13.31 46.33
CA LYS A 151 4.49 -12.87 47.01
C LYS A 151 4.70 -12.85 48.53
N GLU A 152 4.66 -11.67 49.13
CA GLU A 152 4.14 -11.52 50.49
C GLU A 152 2.85 -10.70 50.46
N GLY A 153 1.87 -11.18 51.22
CA GLY A 153 0.48 -10.80 51.08
C GLY A 153 0.02 -9.59 51.90
N SER A 154 -1.29 -9.43 51.81
CA SER A 154 -2.16 -8.46 52.47
C SER A 154 -2.45 -7.18 51.68
N GLU A 155 -3.74 -7.09 51.30
CA GLU A 155 -4.50 -5.98 50.74
C GLU A 155 -4.34 -5.65 49.24
N SER A 156 -5.50 -5.52 48.61
CA SER A 156 -5.80 -5.78 47.20
C SER A 156 -5.39 -4.64 46.26
N VAL A 157 -4.10 -4.49 46.03
CA VAL A 157 -3.61 -3.88 44.78
C VAL A 157 -3.22 -5.02 43.86
N THR A 158 -3.99 -5.24 42.79
CA THR A 158 -3.60 -6.15 41.71
C THR A 158 -2.36 -5.56 41.04
N LYS A 159 -1.17 -5.90 41.55
CA LYS A 159 0.10 -5.54 40.90
C LYS A 159 0.20 -6.30 39.58
N PHE A 160 -0.14 -5.62 38.49
CA PHE A 160 0.15 -6.12 37.14
C PHE A 160 1.66 -6.04 36.92
N VAL A 161 2.33 -7.19 36.91
CA VAL A 161 3.74 -7.27 36.56
C VAL A 161 3.84 -7.24 35.03
N ILE A 162 4.27 -6.11 34.49
CA ILE A 162 4.62 -6.00 33.07
C ILE A 162 5.88 -6.83 32.86
N LYS A 163 5.76 -7.98 32.16
CA LYS A 163 6.94 -8.73 31.70
C LYS A 163 7.75 -7.82 30.77
N LYS A 164 8.96 -7.46 31.21
CA LYS A 164 9.91 -6.73 30.35
C LYS A 164 10.28 -7.63 29.17
N PHE A 165 10.09 -7.14 27.97
CA PHE A 165 10.55 -7.80 26.76
C PHE A 165 12.08 -7.74 26.70
N GLY A 166 12.73 -8.88 26.44
CA GLY A 166 14.17 -8.90 26.18
C GLY A 166 14.51 -8.20 24.86
N LEU A 167 15.78 -7.86 24.64
CA LEU A 167 16.23 -7.33 23.35
C LEU A 167 16.34 -8.45 22.31
N CYS A 168 15.84 -8.20 21.11
CA CYS A 168 16.10 -9.08 19.97
C CYS A 168 17.57 -9.01 19.58
N SER A 169 18.07 -10.07 18.95
CA SER A 169 19.36 -10.01 18.27
C SER A 169 19.33 -8.93 17.16
N ARG A 170 20.48 -8.30 16.89
CA ARG A 170 20.57 -7.12 15.99
C ARG A 170 20.23 -7.43 14.54
N ASP A 171 20.41 -8.67 14.11
CA ASP A 171 19.97 -9.19 12.81
C ASP A 171 18.46 -9.14 12.61
N MET A 172 17.67 -9.04 13.69
CA MET A 172 16.21 -8.85 13.61
C MET A 172 15.79 -7.43 13.26
N SER A 173 16.71 -6.47 13.16
CA SER A 173 16.39 -5.06 12.82
C SER A 173 15.78 -4.89 11.42
N GLU A 174 16.13 -5.78 10.49
CA GLU A 174 15.65 -5.77 9.09
C GLU A 174 14.65 -6.91 8.81
N TYR A 175 14.32 -7.70 9.83
CA TYR A 175 13.44 -8.85 9.73
C TYR A 175 11.98 -8.42 9.95
N ILE A 176 11.15 -8.59 8.92
CA ILE A 176 9.71 -8.35 8.97
C ILE A 176 9.01 -9.71 9.06
N PRO A 177 8.48 -10.11 10.23
CA PRO A 177 8.05 -11.50 10.48
C PRO A 177 7.11 -12.10 9.44
N CYS A 178 6.16 -11.33 8.94
CA CYS A 178 5.20 -11.81 7.95
C CYS A 178 5.70 -11.71 6.50
N LEU A 179 6.80 -11.02 6.20
CA LEU A 179 7.30 -10.88 4.83
C LEU A 179 8.58 -11.67 4.59
N ASP A 180 9.34 -11.96 5.65
CA ASP A 180 10.60 -12.70 5.60
C ASP A 180 10.47 -14.16 6.05
N ASN A 181 9.24 -14.70 6.04
CA ASN A 181 9.01 -16.10 6.36
C ASN A 181 9.39 -17.02 5.18
N VAL A 182 10.71 -17.24 5.03
CA VAL A 182 11.30 -18.05 3.95
C VAL A 182 10.72 -19.46 3.91
N GLU A 183 10.40 -20.07 5.05
CA GLU A 183 9.81 -21.41 5.11
C GLU A 183 8.42 -21.44 4.49
N ALA A 184 7.57 -20.46 4.81
CA ALA A 184 6.24 -20.37 4.21
C ALA A 184 6.32 -20.04 2.72
N ILE A 185 7.19 -19.11 2.32
CA ILE A 185 7.39 -18.73 0.91
C ILE A 185 7.85 -19.93 0.08
N LYS A 186 8.74 -20.78 0.60
CA LYS A 186 9.20 -22.01 -0.08
C LYS A 186 8.11 -23.06 -0.28
N LYS A 187 7.05 -23.04 0.54
CA LYS A 187 5.91 -23.96 0.45
C LYS A 187 4.83 -23.47 -0.52
N LEU A 188 4.96 -22.25 -1.06
CA LEU A 188 3.97 -21.72 -1.99
C LEU A 188 3.95 -22.55 -3.29
N PRO A 189 2.77 -22.80 -3.87
CA PRO A 189 2.65 -23.53 -5.13
C PRO A 189 3.21 -22.72 -6.32
N SER A 190 3.14 -21.39 -6.25
CA SER A 190 3.71 -20.46 -7.23
C SER A 190 4.12 -19.15 -6.58
N THR A 191 5.00 -18.41 -7.26
CA THR A 191 5.39 -17.02 -6.90
C THR A 191 5.26 -16.06 -8.08
N GLU A 192 4.71 -16.52 -9.20
CA GLU A 192 4.64 -15.80 -10.47
C GLU A 192 3.74 -14.56 -10.38
N LYS A 193 2.71 -14.60 -9.54
CA LYS A 193 1.78 -13.48 -9.37
C LYS A 193 2.20 -12.50 -8.28
N GLY A 194 3.30 -12.78 -7.60
CA GLY A 194 3.86 -11.94 -6.54
C GLY A 194 3.47 -12.39 -5.14
N GLU A 195 2.97 -13.62 -4.97
CA GLU A 195 2.58 -14.23 -3.70
C GLU A 195 3.70 -14.15 -2.67
N ARG A 196 4.96 -14.26 -3.09
CA ARG A 196 6.14 -14.11 -2.22
C ARG A 196 6.25 -12.75 -1.52
N PHE A 197 5.59 -11.72 -2.03
CA PHE A 197 5.59 -10.36 -1.45
C PHE A 197 4.38 -10.13 -0.54
N GLU A 198 3.50 -11.12 -0.38
CA GLU A 198 2.37 -11.07 0.53
C GLU A 198 2.74 -11.47 1.96
N ARG A 199 1.81 -11.27 2.88
CA ARG A 199 1.97 -11.63 4.30
C ARG A 199 1.82 -13.14 4.50
N HIS A 200 2.92 -13.77 4.90
CA HIS A 200 3.08 -15.15 5.35
C HIS A 200 3.56 -15.20 6.80
N CYS A 201 2.66 -14.91 7.75
CA CYS A 201 3.03 -14.82 9.16
C CYS A 201 3.42 -16.18 9.75
N PRO A 202 4.38 -16.26 10.70
CA PRO A 202 4.76 -17.50 11.37
C PRO A 202 3.57 -18.15 12.09
N GLU A 203 3.63 -19.46 12.36
CA GLU A 203 2.65 -20.16 13.21
C GLU A 203 2.78 -19.72 14.68
N GLU A 204 1.73 -19.89 15.49
CA GLU A 204 1.65 -19.37 16.86
C GLU A 204 2.86 -19.74 17.74
N GLY A 205 3.35 -20.98 17.64
CA GLY A 205 4.54 -21.43 18.38
C GLY A 205 5.83 -20.67 18.03
N LYS A 206 6.00 -20.25 16.76
CA LYS A 206 7.15 -19.43 16.33
C LYS A 206 6.92 -17.94 16.59
N ARG A 207 5.68 -17.46 16.61
CA ARG A 207 5.33 -16.07 16.98
C ARG A 207 5.73 -15.76 18.43
N LEU A 208 5.53 -16.71 19.33
CA LEU A 208 5.91 -16.58 20.74
C LEU A 208 7.42 -16.38 20.95
N ASN A 209 8.25 -16.79 19.99
CA ASN A 209 9.71 -16.56 20.02
C ASN A 209 10.12 -15.16 19.50
N LEU A 210 9.17 -14.35 19.01
CA LEU A 210 9.38 -12.97 18.59
C LEU A 210 8.96 -11.95 19.67
N ASN A 211 8.79 -12.41 20.91
CA ASN A 211 8.49 -11.55 22.06
C ASN A 211 9.76 -10.83 22.54
N CYS A 212 10.28 -9.91 21.74
CA CYS A 212 11.46 -9.11 22.05
C CYS A 212 11.37 -7.70 21.45
N LEU A 213 12.11 -6.76 22.03
CA LEU A 213 12.25 -5.40 21.51
C LEU A 213 13.39 -5.35 20.49
N VAL A 214 13.09 -4.91 19.28
CA VAL A 214 14.10 -4.72 18.24
C VAL A 214 14.97 -3.52 18.60
N PRO A 215 16.31 -3.68 18.75
CA PRO A 215 17.17 -2.57 19.09
C PRO A 215 17.29 -1.58 17.93
N ALA A 216 17.32 -0.29 18.25
CA ALA A 216 17.56 0.75 17.25
C ALA A 216 18.96 0.60 16.61
N PRO A 217 19.13 1.05 15.34
CA PRO A 217 20.44 1.11 14.70
C PRO A 217 21.49 1.84 15.55
N LYS A 218 22.76 1.41 15.44
CA LYS A 218 23.84 2.04 16.20
C LYS A 218 23.99 3.51 15.80
N GLY A 219 23.78 4.41 16.77
CA GLY A 219 23.85 5.85 16.53
C GLY A 219 22.59 6.44 15.92
N TYR A 220 21.46 5.73 16.00
CA TYR A 220 20.13 6.25 15.68
C TYR A 220 19.88 7.59 16.37
N ARG A 221 19.19 8.50 15.69
CA ARG A 221 18.86 9.84 16.14
C ARG A 221 17.37 10.06 15.99
N ALA A 222 16.82 10.99 16.78
CA ALA A 222 15.47 11.48 16.53
C ALA A 222 15.33 11.91 15.05
N PRO A 223 14.27 11.49 14.35
CA PRO A 223 14.01 11.89 12.97
C PRO A 223 14.06 13.41 12.81
N ILE A 224 14.50 13.87 11.64
CA ILE A 224 14.50 15.30 11.34
C ILE A 224 13.03 15.77 11.34
N PRO A 225 12.68 16.93 11.93
CA PRO A 225 11.30 17.41 11.89
C PRO A 225 10.87 17.83 10.47
N TRP A 226 9.58 17.62 10.16
CA TRP A 226 8.95 18.19 8.97
C TRP A 226 9.00 19.73 9.02
N PRO A 227 9.21 20.45 7.90
CA PRO A 227 9.35 19.97 6.52
C PRO A 227 10.78 19.64 6.08
N LYS A 228 11.78 19.78 6.95
CA LYS A 228 13.19 19.50 6.58
C LYS A 228 13.40 18.02 6.23
N SER A 229 12.68 17.14 6.92
CA SER A 229 12.68 15.69 6.65
C SER A 229 12.27 15.33 5.21
N ARG A 230 11.54 16.22 4.52
CA ARG A 230 11.22 16.05 3.09
C ARG A 230 12.49 15.84 2.27
N ASP A 231 13.52 16.63 2.54
CA ASP A 231 14.72 16.74 1.68
C ASP A 231 15.94 16.06 2.29
N GLU A 232 15.97 15.82 3.60
CA GLU A 232 17.11 15.20 4.27
C GLU A 232 16.71 14.29 5.42
N VAL A 233 17.43 13.17 5.58
CA VAL A 233 17.31 12.27 6.75
C VAL A 233 18.70 11.86 7.24
N TRP A 234 18.78 11.40 8.49
CA TRP A 234 20.05 10.94 9.07
C TRP A 234 20.52 9.64 8.43
N PHE A 235 21.80 9.60 8.03
CA PHE A 235 22.43 8.37 7.54
C PHE A 235 22.40 7.26 8.59
N SER A 236 22.61 7.62 9.86
CA SER A 236 22.63 6.67 10.98
C SER A 236 21.30 5.96 11.24
N ASN A 237 20.19 6.54 10.78
CA ASN A 237 18.86 5.96 10.97
C ASN A 237 18.55 4.89 9.93
N VAL A 238 19.17 4.96 8.74
CA VAL A 238 19.00 4.01 7.64
C VAL A 238 20.38 3.71 7.03
N PRO A 239 21.27 2.98 7.73
CA PRO A 239 22.71 2.92 7.41
C PRO A 239 23.05 2.02 6.20
N HIS A 240 22.36 2.22 5.07
CA HIS A 240 22.46 1.42 3.86
C HIS A 240 22.83 2.28 2.65
N THR A 241 23.95 1.97 1.98
CA THR A 241 24.45 2.76 0.85
C THR A 241 24.02 2.23 -0.52
N ARG A 242 23.54 0.99 -0.60
CA ARG A 242 23.21 0.31 -1.87
C ARG A 242 22.26 1.11 -2.76
N LEU A 243 21.24 1.74 -2.19
CA LEU A 243 20.31 2.57 -2.97
C LEU A 243 20.99 3.81 -3.56
N VAL A 244 21.94 4.42 -2.85
CA VAL A 244 22.73 5.55 -3.36
C VAL A 244 23.67 5.08 -4.47
N GLU A 245 24.29 3.91 -4.33
CA GLU A 245 25.17 3.32 -5.34
C GLU A 245 24.39 3.00 -6.63
N ASP A 246 23.21 2.40 -6.50
CA ASP A 246 22.40 1.96 -7.65
C ASP A 246 21.59 3.09 -8.32
N LYS A 247 21.16 4.10 -7.54
CA LYS A 247 20.20 5.14 -7.98
C LYS A 247 20.68 6.58 -7.80
N GLY A 248 21.86 6.81 -7.23
CA GLY A 248 22.36 8.16 -6.96
C GLY A 248 22.54 9.02 -8.21
N GLY A 249 22.90 8.40 -9.34
CA GLY A 249 23.02 9.10 -10.64
C GLY A 249 21.70 9.56 -11.26
N GLN A 250 20.55 9.19 -10.70
CA GLN A 250 19.22 9.53 -11.22
C GLN A 250 18.52 10.63 -10.40
N ASN A 251 19.27 11.36 -9.56
CA ASN A 251 18.71 12.35 -8.63
C ASN A 251 17.62 11.77 -7.71
N TRP A 252 17.70 10.48 -7.34
CA TRP A 252 16.78 9.89 -6.36
C TRP A 252 17.20 10.25 -4.94
N ILE A 253 18.48 10.01 -4.65
CA ILE A 253 19.06 10.10 -3.32
C ILE A 253 20.55 10.35 -3.47
N SER A 254 21.12 11.20 -2.63
CA SER A 254 22.55 11.37 -2.52
C SER A 254 22.97 11.33 -1.06
N ARG A 255 24.25 11.06 -0.81
CA ARG A 255 24.80 11.10 0.54
C ARG A 255 25.66 12.34 0.70
N ASP A 256 25.36 13.15 1.71
CA ASP A 256 26.19 14.25 2.15
C ASP A 256 26.60 14.02 3.60
N LYS A 257 27.84 13.55 3.79
CA LYS A 257 28.42 13.22 5.11
C LYS A 257 27.53 12.26 5.92
N ASN A 258 26.82 12.81 6.90
CA ASN A 258 25.98 12.11 7.87
C ASN A 258 24.47 12.19 7.55
N LYS A 259 24.11 12.70 6.36
CA LYS A 259 22.73 12.78 5.89
C LYS A 259 22.57 12.17 4.51
N PHE A 260 21.41 11.58 4.27
CA PHE A 260 20.92 11.40 2.90
C PHE A 260 20.15 12.65 2.49
N LYS A 261 20.26 13.01 1.21
CA LYS A 261 19.51 14.09 0.59
C LYS A 261 18.62 13.54 -0.52
N PHE A 262 17.41 14.05 -0.60
CA PHE A 262 16.41 13.68 -1.60
C PHE A 262 16.09 14.91 -2.43
N PRO A 263 16.69 15.08 -3.61
CA PRO A 263 16.45 16.26 -4.43
C PRO A 263 15.07 16.26 -5.11
N GLY A 264 14.18 15.32 -4.73
CA GLY A 264 12.83 15.17 -5.29
C GLY A 264 12.79 14.56 -6.69
N GLY A 265 13.94 14.25 -7.27
CA GLY A 265 14.07 13.70 -8.61
C GLY A 265 13.78 12.20 -8.69
N GLY A 266 13.85 11.69 -9.91
CA GLY A 266 13.79 10.27 -10.18
C GLY A 266 13.60 9.95 -11.65
N THR A 267 13.48 8.67 -11.99
CA THR A 267 13.45 8.26 -13.41
C THR A 267 12.22 8.81 -14.13
N GLN A 268 11.10 8.96 -13.40
CA GLN A 268 9.88 9.60 -13.89
C GLN A 268 9.68 11.01 -13.29
N PHE A 269 10.57 11.47 -12.40
CA PHE A 269 10.53 12.82 -11.85
C PHE A 269 11.75 13.59 -12.38
N ILE A 270 11.84 13.69 -13.69
CA ILE A 270 13.02 14.25 -14.39
C ILE A 270 13.29 15.69 -13.94
N HIS A 271 12.22 16.46 -13.71
CA HIS A 271 12.25 17.83 -13.20
C HIS A 271 11.84 17.93 -11.71
N GLY A 272 11.84 16.80 -11.01
CA GLY A 272 11.42 16.73 -9.61
C GLY A 272 9.92 16.50 -9.41
N ALA A 273 9.57 15.93 -8.26
CA ALA A 273 8.19 15.55 -7.93
C ALA A 273 7.26 16.77 -7.76
N ASN A 274 7.79 17.94 -7.40
CA ASN A 274 6.99 19.16 -7.32
C ASN A 274 6.46 19.60 -8.69
N GLU A 275 7.34 19.70 -9.68
CA GLU A 275 6.95 20.06 -11.05
C GLU A 275 6.06 18.99 -11.69
N TYR A 276 6.28 17.72 -11.34
CA TYR A 276 5.40 16.63 -11.75
C TYR A 276 3.96 16.81 -11.25
N LEU A 277 3.78 17.20 -9.98
CA LEU A 277 2.46 17.51 -9.42
C LEU A 277 1.83 18.74 -10.09
N ASP A 278 2.62 19.77 -10.40
CA ASP A 278 2.16 20.94 -11.16
C ASP A 278 1.72 20.55 -12.57
N HIS A 279 2.44 19.63 -13.21
CA HIS A 279 2.09 19.12 -14.52
C HIS A 279 0.75 18.36 -14.48
N ILE A 280 0.52 17.48 -13.50
CA ILE A 280 -0.77 16.79 -13.32
C ILE A 280 -1.92 17.80 -13.16
N ALA A 281 -1.78 18.78 -12.27
CA ALA A 281 -2.80 19.79 -12.04
C ALA A 281 -3.06 20.65 -13.29
N LYS A 282 -2.04 20.92 -14.09
CA LYS A 282 -2.17 21.60 -15.39
C LYS A 282 -2.82 20.72 -16.45
N MET A 283 -2.54 19.41 -16.44
CA MET A 283 -3.14 18.46 -17.38
C MET A 283 -4.64 18.36 -17.18
N ILE A 284 -5.07 18.23 -15.91
CA ILE A 284 -6.46 18.06 -15.47
C ILE A 284 -6.75 19.09 -14.36
N PRO A 285 -7.28 20.28 -14.70
CA PRO A 285 -7.53 21.36 -13.73
C PRO A 285 -8.48 21.00 -12.58
N GLU A 286 -9.31 19.97 -12.75
CA GLU A 286 -10.20 19.43 -11.72
C GLU A 286 -9.44 18.71 -10.59
N ILE A 287 -8.19 18.28 -10.84
CA ILE A 287 -7.28 17.73 -9.83
C ILE A 287 -6.67 18.89 -9.04
N THR A 288 -7.36 19.30 -7.98
CA THR A 288 -6.90 20.33 -7.04
C THR A 288 -6.38 19.69 -5.75
N PHE A 289 -5.05 19.60 -5.63
CA PHE A 289 -4.39 19.05 -4.43
C PHE A 289 -4.67 19.93 -3.19
N GLY A 290 -5.07 19.29 -2.09
CA GLY A 290 -5.42 19.94 -0.83
C GLY A 290 -6.88 20.42 -0.76
N GLN A 291 -7.62 20.33 -1.87
CA GLN A 291 -9.04 20.69 -1.95
C GLN A 291 -9.88 19.49 -2.36
N HIS A 292 -9.89 19.15 -3.66
CA HIS A 292 -10.61 18.00 -4.18
C HIS A 292 -9.86 16.69 -3.92
N ILE A 293 -8.53 16.71 -4.03
CA ILE A 293 -7.69 15.56 -3.67
C ILE A 293 -7.16 15.80 -2.26
N ARG A 294 -7.58 14.98 -1.30
CA ARG A 294 -7.14 15.07 0.11
C ARG A 294 -6.45 13.81 0.60
N VAL A 295 -6.81 12.65 0.04
CA VAL A 295 -6.24 11.34 0.41
C VAL A 295 -5.77 10.61 -0.85
N ALA A 296 -4.48 10.28 -0.90
CA ALA A 296 -3.87 9.61 -2.05
C ALA A 296 -3.15 8.32 -1.66
N LEU A 297 -3.18 7.32 -2.55
CA LEU A 297 -2.34 6.12 -2.46
C LEU A 297 -1.22 6.22 -3.50
N ASP A 298 0.03 6.13 -3.05
CA ASP A 298 1.21 6.14 -3.91
C ASP A 298 1.82 4.74 -4.00
N VAL A 299 1.57 4.07 -5.12
CA VAL A 299 1.95 2.67 -5.38
C VAL A 299 3.32 2.61 -6.04
N GLY A 300 4.24 1.87 -5.43
CA GLY A 300 5.64 1.80 -5.86
C GLY A 300 6.40 3.08 -5.51
N CYS A 301 6.21 3.58 -4.28
CA CYS A 301 6.63 4.91 -3.84
C CYS A 301 8.14 5.21 -3.92
N GLY A 302 9.00 4.19 -4.08
CA GLY A 302 10.45 4.37 -4.09
C GLY A 302 10.93 4.99 -2.77
N VAL A 303 11.54 6.17 -2.83
CA VAL A 303 11.92 6.94 -1.63
C VAL A 303 10.80 7.84 -1.10
N ALA A 304 9.57 7.75 -1.63
CA ALA A 304 8.39 8.54 -1.31
C ALA A 304 8.47 10.04 -1.67
N SER A 305 9.17 10.39 -2.75
CA SER A 305 9.21 11.79 -3.21
C SER A 305 7.83 12.32 -3.58
N PHE A 306 7.02 11.54 -4.30
CA PHE A 306 5.65 11.95 -4.64
C PHE A 306 4.80 12.22 -3.40
N GLY A 307 4.76 11.27 -2.46
CA GLY A 307 4.03 11.44 -1.19
C GLY A 307 4.52 12.61 -0.34
N ALA A 308 5.84 12.86 -0.29
CA ALA A 308 6.39 13.98 0.46
C ALA A 308 5.95 15.34 -0.11
N TYR A 309 5.97 15.52 -1.44
CA TYR A 309 5.51 16.77 -2.05
C TYR A 309 3.97 16.92 -2.04
N LEU A 310 3.22 15.82 -2.02
CA LEU A 310 1.78 15.85 -1.76
C LEU A 310 1.45 16.32 -0.33
N LEU A 311 2.21 15.87 0.67
CA LEU A 311 2.02 16.32 2.05
C LEU A 311 2.22 17.84 2.19
N GLN A 312 3.19 18.41 1.45
CA GLN A 312 3.37 19.86 1.36
C GLN A 312 2.16 20.59 0.76
N ARG A 313 1.35 19.91 -0.06
CA ARG A 313 0.12 20.43 -0.68
C ARG A 313 -1.15 20.06 0.11
N ASN A 314 -1.01 19.75 1.40
CA ASN A 314 -2.11 19.36 2.29
C ASN A 314 -2.86 18.10 1.81
N VAL A 315 -2.16 17.16 1.16
CA VAL A 315 -2.70 15.85 0.76
C VAL A 315 -2.05 14.77 1.62
N VAL A 316 -2.87 14.05 2.38
CA VAL A 316 -2.41 12.89 3.13
C VAL A 316 -2.16 11.76 2.15
N THR A 317 -0.92 11.30 2.08
CA THR A 317 -0.53 10.22 1.17
C THR A 317 -0.13 9.00 1.97
N LEU A 318 -0.65 7.84 1.56
CA LEU A 318 -0.15 6.56 2.00
C LEU A 318 0.70 5.96 0.88
N SER A 319 1.97 5.76 1.16
CA SER A 319 2.93 5.19 0.22
C SER A 319 3.07 3.68 0.44
N VAL A 320 2.95 2.89 -0.62
CA VAL A 320 3.11 1.43 -0.54
C VAL A 320 4.13 0.92 -1.54
N ALA A 321 4.93 -0.04 -1.11
CA ALA A 321 5.85 -0.77 -1.97
C ALA A 321 6.08 -2.18 -1.40
N PRO A 322 6.38 -3.18 -2.25
CA PRO A 322 6.85 -4.48 -1.75
C PRO A 322 8.20 -4.31 -1.05
N LYS A 323 8.58 -5.29 -0.22
CA LYS A 323 9.96 -5.37 0.29
C LYS A 323 10.88 -5.65 -0.90
N ASP A 324 11.58 -4.60 -1.35
CA ASP A 324 12.51 -4.66 -2.48
C ASP A 324 13.92 -5.07 -2.02
N VAL A 325 14.78 -5.45 -2.96
CA VAL A 325 16.20 -5.83 -2.76
C VAL A 325 17.06 -4.70 -2.19
N HIS A 326 16.54 -3.47 -2.19
CA HIS A 326 17.18 -2.30 -1.59
C HIS A 326 16.77 -2.09 -0.12
N GLU A 327 15.88 -2.95 0.42
CA GLU A 327 15.39 -3.14 1.80
C GLU A 327 14.73 -1.93 2.49
N ASN A 328 15.14 -0.71 2.16
CA ASN A 328 14.94 0.47 3.01
C ASN A 328 14.01 1.54 2.43
N GLN A 329 13.32 1.25 1.33
CA GLN A 329 12.47 2.23 0.65
C GLN A 329 11.36 2.78 1.57
N ILE A 330 10.67 1.89 2.28
CA ILE A 330 9.64 2.27 3.25
C ILE A 330 10.25 2.98 4.46
N GLN A 331 11.41 2.53 4.96
CA GLN A 331 12.08 3.21 6.07
C GLN A 331 12.48 4.66 5.70
N PHE A 332 12.97 4.88 4.48
CA PHE A 332 13.22 6.24 4.00
C PHE A 332 11.95 7.08 3.97
N ALA A 333 10.82 6.54 3.50
CA ALA A 333 9.55 7.26 3.51
C ALA A 333 9.15 7.68 4.93
N LEU A 334 9.24 6.76 5.90
CA LEU A 334 8.92 7.01 7.30
C LEU A 334 9.85 8.06 7.94
N GLU A 335 11.17 7.96 7.73
CA GLU A 335 12.14 8.95 8.23
C GLU A 335 11.96 10.35 7.60
N ARG A 336 11.36 10.42 6.41
CA ARG A 336 10.98 11.67 5.76
C ARG A 336 9.66 12.25 6.29
N GLY A 337 8.92 11.51 7.13
CA GLY A 337 7.62 11.89 7.68
C GLY A 337 6.43 11.52 6.78
N VAL A 338 6.62 10.66 5.78
CA VAL A 338 5.56 10.20 4.89
C VAL A 338 4.99 8.87 5.41
N PRO A 339 3.66 8.77 5.65
CA PRO A 339 3.03 7.49 5.99
C PRO A 339 3.29 6.44 4.91
N ALA A 340 3.87 5.31 5.30
CA ALA A 340 4.24 4.27 4.35
C ALA A 340 4.12 2.86 4.94
N MET A 341 3.79 1.90 4.08
CA MET A 341 3.62 0.50 4.46
C MET A 341 4.23 -0.43 3.42
N VAL A 342 4.76 -1.56 3.89
CA VAL A 342 5.15 -2.64 2.98
C VAL A 342 3.89 -3.38 2.54
N ALA A 343 3.55 -3.28 1.26
CA ALA A 343 2.39 -3.94 0.66
C ALA A 343 2.61 -4.14 -0.84
N ALA A 344 2.00 -5.17 -1.40
CA ALA A 344 2.15 -5.54 -2.81
C ALA A 344 0.79 -5.84 -3.45
N PHE A 345 0.59 -5.33 -4.67
CA PHE A 345 -0.50 -5.79 -5.52
C PHE A 345 -0.13 -7.17 -6.08
N ALA A 346 -0.75 -8.20 -5.51
CA ALA A 346 -0.49 -9.60 -5.86
C ALA A 346 -1.82 -10.35 -6.07
N THR A 347 -2.19 -11.26 -5.16
CA THR A 347 -3.40 -12.10 -5.24
C THR A 347 -4.44 -11.75 -4.19
N ARG A 348 -4.04 -11.03 -3.13
CA ARG A 348 -4.92 -10.60 -2.03
C ARG A 348 -5.35 -9.13 -2.16
N ARG A 349 -6.49 -8.79 -1.56
CA ARG A 349 -6.91 -7.40 -1.36
C ARG A 349 -5.90 -6.67 -0.49
N LEU A 350 -5.71 -5.39 -0.76
CA LEU A 350 -5.00 -4.50 0.15
C LEU A 350 -5.88 -4.20 1.37
N LEU A 351 -5.22 -3.88 2.48
CA LEU A 351 -5.83 -3.67 3.79
C LEU A 351 -6.48 -2.28 3.91
N TYR A 352 -7.16 -1.85 2.85
CA TYR A 352 -7.83 -0.56 2.78
C TYR A 352 -9.31 -0.78 2.48
N PRO A 353 -10.22 -0.04 3.15
CA PRO A 353 -11.64 -0.12 2.86
C PRO A 353 -11.92 0.33 1.42
N SER A 354 -13.10 0.00 0.94
CA SER A 354 -13.58 0.52 -0.34
C SER A 354 -13.68 2.05 -0.28
N GLN A 355 -13.47 2.72 -1.42
CA GLN A 355 -13.59 4.17 -1.55
C GLN A 355 -12.74 4.98 -0.55
N ALA A 356 -11.55 4.48 -0.23
CA ALA A 356 -10.62 5.11 0.70
C ALA A 356 -9.89 6.33 0.10
N PHE A 357 -9.60 6.32 -1.20
CA PHE A 357 -8.68 7.29 -1.83
C PHE A 357 -9.35 8.13 -2.91
N ASP A 358 -9.02 9.43 -2.96
CA ASP A 358 -9.42 10.35 -4.03
C ASP A 358 -8.57 10.14 -5.29
N LEU A 359 -7.30 9.74 -5.08
CA LEU A 359 -6.33 9.54 -6.14
C LEU A 359 -5.45 8.33 -5.84
N ILE A 360 -5.29 7.44 -6.83
CA ILE A 360 -4.30 6.36 -6.80
C ILE A 360 -3.27 6.61 -7.88
N HIS A 361 -2.01 6.69 -7.47
CA HIS A 361 -0.88 6.97 -8.34
C HIS A 361 0.04 5.76 -8.44
N CYS A 362 0.49 5.44 -9.65
CA CYS A 362 1.62 4.52 -9.87
C CYS A 362 2.60 5.17 -10.85
N SER A 363 3.85 5.30 -10.41
CA SER A 363 4.95 5.72 -11.27
C SER A 363 6.01 4.62 -11.36
N ARG A 364 6.11 4.01 -12.54
CA ARG A 364 7.01 2.88 -12.82
C ARG A 364 6.94 1.76 -11.75
N CYS A 365 5.75 1.50 -11.21
CA CYS A 365 5.54 0.53 -10.13
C CYS A 365 5.75 -0.94 -10.54
N ARG A 366 5.99 -1.21 -11.84
CA ARG A 366 6.20 -2.57 -12.42
C ARG A 366 5.05 -3.54 -12.19
N ILE A 367 3.86 -3.01 -11.95
CA ILE A 367 2.63 -3.80 -11.86
C ILE A 367 2.09 -4.00 -13.27
N ASN A 368 1.81 -5.26 -13.63
CA ASN A 368 1.01 -5.56 -14.80
C ASN A 368 -0.46 -5.43 -14.44
N TRP A 369 -1.04 -4.28 -14.76
CA TRP A 369 -2.43 -3.93 -14.46
C TRP A 369 -3.47 -4.71 -15.28
N THR A 370 -3.09 -5.26 -16.44
CA THR A 370 -3.98 -6.01 -17.36
C THR A 370 -3.97 -7.51 -17.11
N ARG A 371 -3.05 -8.00 -16.27
CA ARG A 371 -2.96 -9.39 -15.80
C ARG A 371 -4.30 -9.91 -15.27
N ASP A 372 -4.56 -11.19 -15.52
CA ASP A 372 -5.71 -11.94 -14.95
C ASP A 372 -7.03 -11.17 -15.15
N ASP A 373 -7.33 -10.79 -16.39
CA ASP A 373 -8.51 -10.00 -16.78
C ASP A 373 -8.63 -8.63 -16.09
N GLY A 374 -7.53 -8.11 -15.51
CA GLY A 374 -7.52 -6.82 -14.84
C GLY A 374 -7.89 -6.85 -13.37
N ILE A 375 -7.73 -7.99 -12.69
CA ILE A 375 -8.06 -8.15 -11.28
C ILE A 375 -7.38 -7.10 -10.38
N LEU A 376 -6.17 -6.67 -10.72
CA LEU A 376 -5.46 -5.62 -9.99
C LEU A 376 -6.10 -4.24 -10.17
N LEU A 377 -6.61 -3.95 -11.37
CA LEU A 377 -7.36 -2.71 -11.61
C LEU A 377 -8.74 -2.75 -10.95
N LEU A 378 -9.34 -3.93 -10.76
CA LEU A 378 -10.53 -4.06 -9.92
C LEU A 378 -10.24 -3.70 -8.47
N GLU A 379 -9.08 -4.12 -7.93
CA GLU A 379 -8.67 -3.72 -6.58
C GLU A 379 -8.47 -2.21 -6.47
N VAL A 380 -7.85 -1.58 -7.48
CA VAL A 380 -7.77 -0.11 -7.58
C VAL A 380 -9.16 0.51 -7.65
N ASN A 381 -10.07 -0.07 -8.43
CA ASN A 381 -11.46 0.40 -8.54
C ASN A 381 -12.21 0.31 -7.21
N ARG A 382 -12.01 -0.75 -6.43
CA ARG A 382 -12.60 -0.92 -5.09
C ARG A 382 -12.15 0.21 -4.16
N MET A 383 -10.86 0.51 -4.14
CA MET A 383 -10.26 1.49 -3.23
C MET A 383 -10.45 2.96 -3.67
N LEU A 384 -10.65 3.22 -4.96
CA LEU A 384 -10.95 4.57 -5.46
C LEU A 384 -12.36 5.01 -5.09
N ARG A 385 -12.49 6.25 -4.63
CA ARG A 385 -13.80 6.92 -4.48
C ARG A 385 -14.47 7.10 -5.83
N ALA A 386 -15.80 7.11 -5.82
CA ALA A 386 -16.58 7.54 -6.98
C ALA A 386 -16.09 8.90 -7.49
N GLY A 387 -15.84 9.03 -8.79
CA GLY A 387 -15.25 10.24 -9.38
C GLY A 387 -13.74 10.43 -9.14
N GLY A 388 -13.07 9.54 -8.40
CA GLY A 388 -11.64 9.58 -8.12
C GLY A 388 -10.77 9.29 -9.33
N TYR A 389 -9.46 9.55 -9.19
CA TYR A 389 -8.52 9.54 -10.31
C TYR A 389 -7.47 8.43 -10.19
N PHE A 390 -7.20 7.76 -11.30
CA PHE A 390 -6.04 6.88 -11.44
C PHE A 390 -4.99 7.56 -12.33
N VAL A 391 -3.79 7.77 -11.78
CA VAL A 391 -2.67 8.39 -12.49
C VAL A 391 -1.58 7.35 -12.69
N TRP A 392 -1.26 7.07 -13.95
CA TRP A 392 -0.26 6.06 -14.31
C TRP A 392 0.86 6.68 -15.13
N ALA A 393 2.07 6.62 -14.59
CA ALA A 393 3.29 7.03 -15.27
C ALA A 393 4.17 5.84 -15.59
N ALA A 394 4.14 5.37 -16.84
CA ALA A 394 4.81 4.13 -17.23
C ALA A 394 5.31 4.14 -18.69
N GLN A 395 6.20 3.21 -18.98
CA GLN A 395 6.79 3.05 -20.32
C GLN A 395 5.75 2.83 -21.44
N PRO A 396 4.70 2.00 -21.26
CA PRO A 396 3.61 1.87 -22.24
C PRO A 396 2.93 3.18 -22.64
N VAL A 397 2.98 4.21 -21.79
CA VAL A 397 2.31 5.48 -22.08
C VAL A 397 2.97 6.25 -23.22
N TYR A 398 4.30 6.17 -23.35
CA TYR A 398 5.08 7.06 -24.22
C TYR A 398 6.09 6.39 -25.14
N LYS A 399 6.36 5.08 -24.96
CA LYS A 399 7.26 4.34 -25.84
C LYS A 399 6.49 3.65 -26.95
N HIS A 400 7.12 3.60 -28.12
CA HIS A 400 6.58 3.02 -29.36
C HIS A 400 7.21 1.66 -29.68
N GLU A 401 7.39 0.83 -28.66
CA GLU A 401 7.82 -0.56 -28.84
C GLU A 401 6.56 -1.42 -28.93
N GLU A 402 6.47 -2.34 -29.89
CA GLU A 402 5.25 -3.13 -30.18
C GLU A 402 4.62 -3.74 -28.91
N VAL A 403 5.42 -4.42 -28.09
CA VAL A 403 4.98 -5.02 -26.81
C VAL A 403 4.41 -3.97 -25.83
N LEU A 404 4.95 -2.75 -25.83
CA LEU A 404 4.49 -1.67 -24.95
C LEU A 404 3.22 -1.00 -25.49
N GLU A 405 3.06 -0.93 -26.81
CA GLU A 405 1.83 -0.44 -27.44
C GLU A 405 0.69 -1.44 -27.25
N GLU A 406 0.94 -2.74 -27.36
CA GLU A 406 -0.03 -3.78 -26.99
C GLU A 406 -0.49 -3.62 -25.54
N GLN A 407 0.44 -3.45 -24.59
CA GLN A 407 0.09 -3.20 -23.18
C GLN A 407 -0.73 -1.92 -22.98
N TRP A 408 -0.47 -0.88 -23.77
CA TRP A 408 -1.24 0.35 -23.73
C TRP A 408 -2.68 0.14 -24.23
N GLU A 409 -2.85 -0.57 -25.35
CA GLU A 409 -4.17 -0.92 -25.89
C GLU A 409 -4.96 -1.83 -24.95
N GLU A 410 -4.31 -2.83 -24.34
CA GLU A 410 -4.92 -3.66 -23.30
C GLU A 410 -5.43 -2.82 -22.12
N MET A 411 -4.64 -1.85 -21.66
CA MET A 411 -5.03 -0.93 -20.59
C MET A 411 -6.25 -0.08 -20.98
N LEU A 412 -6.28 0.47 -22.19
CA LEU A 412 -7.43 1.22 -22.70
C LEU A 412 -8.68 0.34 -22.79
N ASN A 413 -8.56 -0.86 -23.35
CA ASN A 413 -9.68 -1.79 -23.48
C ASN A 413 -10.22 -2.23 -22.12
N LEU A 414 -9.33 -2.55 -21.18
CA LEU A 414 -9.71 -2.95 -19.83
C LEU A 414 -10.38 -1.81 -19.05
N THR A 415 -9.77 -0.62 -19.04
CA THR A 415 -10.36 0.55 -18.36
C THR A 415 -11.70 0.97 -18.96
N THR A 416 -11.87 0.81 -20.28
CA THR A 416 -13.17 1.01 -20.95
C THR A 416 -14.22 0.00 -20.49
N ARG A 417 -13.86 -1.29 -20.35
CA ARG A 417 -14.75 -2.33 -19.78
C ARG A 417 -15.05 -2.13 -18.30
N LEU A 418 -14.18 -1.40 -17.58
CA LEU A 418 -14.40 -0.91 -16.22
C LEU A 418 -15.16 0.43 -16.20
N CYS A 419 -15.67 0.92 -17.33
CA CYS A 419 -16.39 2.20 -17.40
C CYS A 419 -15.58 3.42 -16.93
N TRP A 420 -14.26 3.31 -16.85
CA TRP A 420 -13.41 4.44 -16.49
C TRP A 420 -13.29 5.38 -17.68
N LYS A 421 -13.41 6.68 -17.39
CA LYS A 421 -13.24 7.72 -18.40
C LYS A 421 -11.75 8.03 -18.53
N PHE A 422 -11.15 7.68 -19.66
CA PHE A 422 -9.83 8.19 -20.01
C PHE A 422 -9.90 9.71 -20.23
N LEU A 423 -9.10 10.47 -19.47
CA LEU A 423 -9.15 11.93 -19.51
C LEU A 423 -8.07 12.51 -20.42
N LYS A 424 -6.82 12.14 -20.17
CA LYS A 424 -5.67 12.71 -20.88
C LYS A 424 -4.43 11.84 -20.76
N LYS A 425 -3.62 11.88 -21.81
CA LYS A 425 -2.23 11.43 -21.84
C LYS A 425 -1.36 12.59 -22.26
N ASP A 426 -0.31 12.87 -21.50
CA ASP A 426 0.67 13.91 -21.81
C ASP A 426 2.06 13.47 -21.34
N GLY A 427 3.02 13.46 -22.26
CA GLY A 427 4.33 12.86 -22.05
C GLY A 427 4.22 11.40 -21.59
N TYR A 428 4.71 11.13 -20.39
CA TYR A 428 4.76 9.80 -19.78
C TYR A 428 3.63 9.54 -18.77
N ILE A 429 2.65 10.45 -18.66
CA ILE A 429 1.54 10.39 -17.69
C ILE A 429 0.23 10.12 -18.44
N ALA A 430 -0.55 9.18 -17.94
CA ALA A 430 -1.94 8.96 -18.35
C ALA A 430 -2.88 9.02 -17.14
N VAL A 431 -4.05 9.63 -17.32
CA VAL A 431 -5.03 9.86 -16.25
C VAL A 431 -6.40 9.34 -16.67
N TRP A 432 -7.01 8.56 -15.76
CA TRP A 432 -8.39 8.10 -15.85
C TRP A 432 -9.19 8.59 -14.66
N GLN A 433 -10.51 8.66 -14.84
CA GLN A 433 -11.47 8.94 -13.79
C GLN A 433 -12.44 7.78 -13.64
N LYS A 434 -12.61 7.31 -12.40
CA LYS A 434 -13.63 6.32 -12.04
C LYS A 434 -15.02 6.98 -12.16
N PRO A 435 -16.05 6.28 -12.66
CA PRO A 435 -17.41 6.84 -12.73
C PRO A 435 -17.93 7.23 -11.34
N PHE A 436 -18.90 8.15 -11.32
CA PHE A 436 -19.55 8.63 -10.09
C PHE A 436 -20.60 7.65 -9.55
N ASP A 437 -21.06 6.73 -10.38
CA ASP A 437 -22.06 5.72 -10.05
C ASP A 437 -21.78 4.40 -10.80
N ASN A 438 -22.55 3.36 -10.45
CA ASN A 438 -22.42 2.03 -11.03
C ASN A 438 -23.33 1.79 -12.24
N SER A 439 -24.00 2.83 -12.77
CA SER A 439 -24.96 2.66 -13.88
C SER A 439 -24.32 1.98 -15.09
N CYS A 440 -23.10 2.36 -15.45
CA CYS A 440 -22.38 1.73 -16.54
C CYS A 440 -22.03 0.26 -16.23
N TYR A 441 -21.62 -0.05 -15.00
CA TYR A 441 -21.27 -1.42 -14.58
C TYR A 441 -22.44 -2.38 -14.64
N LEU A 442 -23.62 -1.93 -14.21
CA LEU A 442 -24.86 -2.71 -14.19
C LEU A 442 -25.43 -2.97 -15.60
N ASN A 443 -25.08 -2.11 -16.56
CA ASN A 443 -25.55 -2.20 -17.94
C ASN A 443 -24.54 -2.88 -18.88
N ARG A 444 -23.46 -3.48 -18.36
CA ARG A 444 -22.46 -4.18 -19.19
C ARG A 444 -23.05 -5.47 -19.76
N GLU A 445 -22.59 -5.83 -20.96
CA GLU A 445 -22.99 -7.07 -21.60
C GLU A 445 -22.62 -8.28 -20.73
N ALA A 446 -23.51 -9.28 -20.68
CA ALA A 446 -23.26 -10.52 -19.96
C ALA A 446 -21.99 -11.20 -20.46
N GLY A 447 -21.13 -11.65 -19.55
CA GLY A 447 -19.83 -12.24 -19.90
C GLY A 447 -18.68 -11.24 -20.07
N THR A 448 -18.92 -9.93 -19.89
CA THR A 448 -17.84 -8.92 -19.88
C THR A 448 -16.81 -9.25 -18.80
N LYS A 449 -15.53 -9.19 -19.17
CA LYS A 449 -14.40 -9.34 -18.25
C LYS A 449 -13.82 -7.96 -17.84
N PRO A 450 -13.40 -7.77 -16.59
CA PRO A 450 -13.62 -8.71 -15.48
C PRO A 450 -15.10 -8.69 -15.04
N PRO A 451 -15.61 -9.84 -14.53
CA PRO A 451 -16.99 -9.97 -14.03
C PRO A 451 -17.28 -8.98 -12.90
N LEU A 452 -18.57 -8.85 -12.56
CA LEU A 452 -18.98 -8.16 -11.35
C LEU A 452 -18.81 -9.10 -10.16
N CYS A 453 -18.35 -8.54 -9.04
CA CYS A 453 -18.28 -9.25 -7.78
C CYS A 453 -19.64 -9.80 -7.38
N ASP A 454 -19.64 -10.96 -6.73
CA ASP A 454 -20.85 -11.56 -6.17
C ASP A 454 -21.56 -10.55 -5.24
N PRO A 455 -22.91 -10.43 -5.26
CA PRO A 455 -23.63 -9.52 -4.37
C PRO A 455 -23.37 -9.76 -2.87
N SER A 456 -22.93 -10.96 -2.48
CA SER A 456 -22.54 -11.30 -1.12
C SER A 456 -21.10 -10.90 -0.76
N ASP A 457 -20.29 -10.48 -1.73
CA ASP A 457 -18.94 -10.00 -1.51
C ASP A 457 -18.96 -8.61 -0.87
N ASP A 458 -18.58 -8.56 0.41
CA ASP A 458 -18.41 -7.29 1.12
C ASP A 458 -17.12 -6.59 0.64
N PRO A 459 -17.22 -5.42 -0.01
CA PRO A 459 -16.05 -4.69 -0.52
C PRO A 459 -15.17 -4.12 0.60
N ASP A 460 -15.65 -4.06 1.83
CA ASP A 460 -14.91 -3.63 3.03
C ASP A 460 -14.30 -4.81 3.80
N ASN A 461 -14.58 -6.07 3.40
CA ASN A 461 -13.86 -7.22 3.92
C ASN A 461 -12.46 -7.30 3.29
N VAL A 462 -11.46 -6.98 4.10
CA VAL A 462 -10.06 -6.80 3.67
C VAL A 462 -9.10 -7.84 4.22
N TRP A 463 -9.49 -8.64 5.22
CA TRP A 463 -8.56 -9.48 5.96
C TRP A 463 -8.43 -10.87 5.34
N TYR A 464 -7.26 -11.16 4.75
CA TYR A 464 -6.97 -12.43 4.06
C TYR A 464 -7.96 -12.78 2.93
N CYS A 465 -8.70 -11.80 2.42
CA CYS A 465 -9.54 -11.96 1.25
C CYS A 465 -8.67 -12.00 -0.01
N PHE A 466 -8.87 -13.03 -0.82
CA PHE A 466 -8.40 -13.02 -2.20
C PHE A 466 -9.14 -11.91 -2.96
N GLN A 467 -8.51 -11.40 -4.02
CA GLN A 467 -9.22 -10.52 -4.94
C GLN A 467 -10.34 -11.35 -5.59
N ALA A 468 -11.59 -11.01 -5.30
CA ALA A 468 -12.74 -11.71 -5.82
C ALA A 468 -13.10 -11.19 -7.21
N PHE A 469 -13.63 -12.11 -8.02
CA PHE A 469 -14.27 -11.82 -9.30
C PHE A 469 -15.72 -11.45 -9.10
#